data_AF-A0A972VR12-F1
#
_entry.id   AF-A0A972VR12-F1
#
_cell.length_a   1.000
_cell.length_b   1.000
_cell.length_c   1.000
_cell.angle_alpha   90.00
_cell.angle_beta   90.00
_cell.angle_gamma   90.00
#
_symmetry.space_group_name_H-M   'P 1'
#
loop_
_entity.id
_entity.type
_entity.pdbx_description
1 polymer ?
#
loop_
_entity_poly.entity_id
_entity_poly.type
_entity_poly.pdbx_seq_one_letter_code
_entity_poly.pdbx_strand_id
1 'polypeptide(L)'
;MKHVLLVLLIVPLFSQSDLPHGLTDDEKLNLHLIGVNRTITDPPDSIVFAPAEFDSVAGVIFAWEQYYTLLKQMIKETAESDTAWVVVNGSSEETTVTNELNSYGVNMDRVEFIYDNLNSVWIRDYGPWWIYQPDGTRAVIDLDYNRPRPQDDAFPEDLANLWNLDYYGLGLVEAGGNMLLDGKGAVLLSNVIFDASQGFDPNLTVDQLETYFDEYFGVHKVIITDHLNNDGTGHIDMFVKVINDTTVIVGEYAPGTGATGNAEICDQVADQIANETNGEGRPFNVIRMLMPDNVGGVSYTYINSLIVNKKIYVPVYGFQTDAAVLAQYESIVPEYEIIGYDCNQIITANGAIHCITMKVPAMIEWVDPCEDWILGDVNNDGNIDVHDLLSVADIVLGFEEPGICSERVADINEDQNVTAMDLITLLNLIMGW
;
A
#
# COMPACT_ATOMS: atom_id res chain seq x y z
N MET A 1 20.74 -56.46 20.20
CA MET A 1 19.63 -55.49 20.34
C MET A 1 20.24 -54.17 20.74
N LYS A 2 20.38 -53.21 19.81
CA LYS A 2 20.82 -51.85 20.10
C LYS A 2 19.56 -51.02 20.36
N HIS A 3 19.42 -50.50 21.57
CA HIS A 3 18.32 -49.60 21.90
C HIS A 3 18.61 -48.23 21.27
N VAL A 4 17.77 -47.85 20.30
CA VAL A 4 17.72 -46.49 19.78
C VAL A 4 16.92 -45.68 20.79
N LEU A 5 17.60 -44.76 21.47
CA LEU A 5 16.99 -43.78 22.35
C LEU A 5 16.37 -42.70 21.46
N LEU A 6 15.05 -42.77 21.27
CA LEU A 6 14.29 -41.72 20.58
C LEU A 6 14.18 -40.52 21.52
N VAL A 7 14.99 -39.50 21.28
CA VAL A 7 14.84 -38.20 21.97
C VAL A 7 13.69 -37.48 21.28
N LEU A 8 12.51 -37.47 21.92
CA LEU A 8 11.45 -36.54 21.54
C LEU A 8 11.95 -35.13 21.89
N LEU A 9 12.26 -34.32 20.87
CA LEU A 9 12.30 -32.87 21.02
C LEU A 9 10.85 -32.42 21.23
N ILE A 10 10.50 -32.11 22.47
CA ILE A 10 9.30 -31.33 22.78
C ILE A 10 9.69 -29.88 22.46
N VAL A 11 9.23 -29.38 21.32
CA VAL A 11 9.27 -27.93 21.03
C VAL A 11 8.22 -27.30 21.95
N PRO A 12 8.59 -26.35 22.81
CA PRO A 12 7.59 -25.62 23.59
C PRO A 12 6.75 -24.81 22.60
N LEU A 13 5.43 -24.95 22.67
CA LEU A 13 4.50 -23.95 22.15
C LEU A 13 4.76 -22.68 22.97
N PHE A 14 5.65 -21.82 22.51
CA PHE A 14 5.75 -20.47 23.02
C PHE A 14 4.52 -19.73 22.52
N SER A 15 3.67 -19.28 23.44
CA SER A 15 2.70 -18.23 23.15
C SER A 15 3.51 -17.04 22.63
N GLN A 16 3.17 -16.58 21.43
CA GLN A 16 3.67 -15.33 20.90
C GLN A 16 3.33 -14.23 21.91
N SER A 17 4.32 -13.43 22.28
CA SER A 17 4.11 -12.28 23.18
C SER A 17 3.46 -11.16 22.38
N ASP A 18 2.42 -10.54 22.92
CA ASP A 18 1.79 -9.36 22.30
C ASP A 18 2.84 -8.25 22.09
N LEU A 19 3.24 -8.01 20.84
CA LEU A 19 4.21 -6.97 20.49
C LEU A 19 3.52 -5.61 20.30
N PRO A 20 4.02 -4.53 20.92
CA PRO A 20 3.54 -3.18 20.65
C PRO A 20 3.92 -2.73 19.23
N HIS A 21 3.32 -1.64 18.75
CA HIS A 21 3.62 -1.08 17.43
C HIS A 21 5.07 -0.56 17.36
N GLY A 22 5.49 0.18 18.39
CA GLY A 22 6.88 0.61 18.58
C GLY A 22 7.84 -0.51 19.01
N LEU A 23 9.13 -0.18 19.11
CA LEU A 23 10.17 -1.11 19.60
C LEU A 23 10.03 -1.38 21.10
N THR A 24 10.03 -2.66 21.48
CA THR A 24 10.27 -3.11 22.86
C THR A 24 11.73 -2.86 23.27
N ASP A 25 12.01 -2.90 24.58
CA ASP A 25 13.38 -2.73 25.07
C ASP A 25 14.32 -3.86 24.62
N ASP A 26 13.80 -5.07 24.43
CA ASP A 26 14.58 -6.20 23.89
C ASP A 26 14.85 -6.03 22.39
N GLU A 27 13.88 -5.53 21.60
CA GLU A 27 14.07 -5.27 20.17
C GLU A 27 15.11 -4.17 19.92
N LYS A 28 15.20 -3.16 20.79
CA LYS A 28 16.25 -2.11 20.70
C LYS A 28 17.67 -2.68 20.80
N LEU A 29 17.86 -3.82 21.46
CA LEU A 29 19.16 -4.50 21.51
C LEU A 29 19.47 -5.28 20.22
N ASN A 30 18.46 -5.49 19.38
CA ASN A 30 18.49 -6.33 18.20
C ASN A 30 18.29 -5.56 16.88
N LEU A 31 18.40 -4.22 16.88
CA LEU A 31 18.27 -3.40 15.66
C LEU A 31 19.21 -3.82 14.53
N HIS A 32 20.36 -4.41 14.86
CA HIS A 32 21.31 -4.95 13.89
C HIS A 32 20.78 -6.16 13.08
N LEU A 33 19.59 -6.68 13.40
CA LEU A 33 18.92 -7.76 12.68
C LEU A 33 17.91 -7.26 11.63
N ILE A 34 17.61 -5.96 11.59
CA ILE A 34 16.75 -5.35 10.56
C ILE A 34 17.42 -5.51 9.18
N GLY A 35 16.63 -5.87 8.17
CA GLY A 35 17.10 -6.04 6.78
C GLY A 35 18.03 -7.26 6.56
N VAL A 36 18.11 -8.19 7.51
CA VAL A 36 18.96 -9.39 7.39
C VAL A 36 18.21 -10.52 6.67
N ASN A 37 18.90 -11.21 5.75
CA ASN A 37 18.38 -12.31 4.93
C ASN A 37 17.22 -11.91 4.01
N ARG A 38 17.27 -10.69 3.46
CA ARG A 38 16.27 -10.17 2.52
C ARG A 38 16.73 -10.36 1.08
N THR A 39 15.77 -10.63 0.19
CA THR A 39 16.01 -10.78 -1.25
C THR A 39 15.93 -9.40 -1.90
N ILE A 40 17.07 -8.75 -2.09
CA ILE A 40 17.13 -7.47 -2.83
C ILE A 40 17.20 -7.74 -4.33
N THR A 41 16.41 -7.04 -5.12
CA THR A 41 16.34 -7.17 -6.58
C THR A 41 16.66 -5.84 -7.26
N ASP A 42 16.95 -5.88 -8.56
CA ASP A 42 16.89 -4.68 -9.40
C ASP A 42 15.44 -4.13 -9.45
N PRO A 43 15.23 -2.83 -9.71
CA PRO A 43 13.90 -2.26 -9.87
C PRO A 43 13.12 -2.85 -11.06
N PRO A 44 11.79 -2.68 -11.11
CA PRO A 44 10.99 -3.04 -12.28
C PRO A 44 11.44 -2.29 -13.54
N ASP A 45 11.45 -2.97 -14.69
CA ASP A 45 11.80 -2.35 -15.99
C ASP A 45 10.79 -1.25 -16.40
N SER A 46 9.54 -1.36 -15.93
CA SER A 46 8.48 -0.41 -16.25
C SER A 46 7.40 -0.39 -15.17
N ILE A 47 6.97 0.80 -14.80
CA ILE A 47 5.93 1.05 -13.79
C ILE A 47 4.87 1.97 -14.42
N VAL A 48 3.60 1.63 -14.26
CA VAL A 48 2.49 2.54 -14.62
C VAL A 48 2.27 3.54 -13.49
N PHE A 49 2.01 3.04 -12.27
CA PHE A 49 1.95 3.83 -11.03
C PHE A 49 1.86 2.91 -9.79
N ALA A 50 2.22 3.45 -8.63
CA ALA A 50 1.87 2.88 -7.33
C ALA A 50 0.50 3.41 -6.85
N PRO A 51 -0.46 2.55 -6.46
CA PRO A 51 -1.81 2.97 -6.08
C PRO A 51 -1.86 3.72 -4.75
N ALA A 52 -2.77 4.69 -4.67
CA ALA A 52 -3.11 5.39 -3.45
C ALA A 52 -4.03 4.58 -2.52
N GLU A 53 -4.17 5.05 -1.29
CA GLU A 53 -5.13 4.46 -0.36
C GLU A 53 -6.60 4.71 -0.75
N PHE A 54 -6.90 5.70 -1.58
CA PHE A 54 -8.26 5.95 -2.05
C PHE A 54 -8.58 5.26 -3.39
N ASP A 55 -7.60 4.60 -4.03
CA ASP A 55 -7.84 3.79 -5.22
C ASP A 55 -8.66 2.55 -4.87
N SER A 56 -9.37 2.03 -5.87
CA SER A 56 -10.22 0.85 -5.72
C SER A 56 -9.41 -0.36 -5.27
N VAL A 57 -10.01 -1.17 -4.40
CA VAL A 57 -9.37 -2.36 -3.81
C VAL A 57 -10.14 -3.63 -4.14
N ALA A 58 -9.41 -4.72 -4.32
CA ALA A 58 -9.98 -6.07 -4.32
C ALA A 58 -10.36 -6.51 -2.90
N GLY A 59 -9.72 -5.94 -1.88
CA GLY A 59 -9.97 -6.25 -0.49
C GLY A 59 -8.86 -5.84 0.46
N VAL A 60 -8.83 -6.48 1.63
CA VAL A 60 -7.94 -6.14 2.75
C VAL A 60 -7.35 -7.41 3.36
N ILE A 61 -6.06 -7.38 3.67
CA ILE A 61 -5.32 -8.39 4.42
C ILE A 61 -5.33 -8.03 5.90
N PHE A 62 -5.63 -9.03 6.72
CA PHE A 62 -5.66 -8.96 8.18
C PHE A 62 -4.72 -10.02 8.76
N ALA A 63 -3.76 -9.61 9.59
CA ALA A 63 -2.95 -10.53 10.38
C ALA A 63 -3.73 -11.01 11.61
N TRP A 64 -4.04 -12.31 11.71
CA TRP A 64 -4.81 -12.85 12.85
C TRP A 64 -3.94 -13.05 14.10
N GLU A 65 -3.39 -11.95 14.64
CA GLU A 65 -2.42 -12.03 15.74
C GLU A 65 -2.98 -11.47 17.05
N GLN A 66 -3.62 -10.29 17.03
CA GLN A 66 -4.10 -9.59 18.22
C GLN A 66 -5.36 -8.78 17.94
N TYR A 67 -5.99 -8.24 18.99
CA TYR A 67 -7.17 -7.37 18.90
C TYR A 67 -8.34 -8.02 18.13
N TYR A 68 -8.55 -9.33 18.33
CA TYR A 68 -9.50 -10.15 17.56
C TYR A 68 -10.92 -9.58 17.47
N THR A 69 -11.40 -8.85 18.48
CA THR A 69 -12.71 -8.19 18.41
C THR A 69 -12.75 -7.14 17.30
N LEU A 70 -11.73 -6.28 17.21
CA LEU A 70 -11.61 -5.26 16.18
C LEU A 70 -11.40 -5.89 14.80
N LEU A 71 -10.52 -6.91 14.71
CA LEU A 71 -10.34 -7.67 13.47
C LEU A 71 -11.65 -8.28 12.97
N LYS A 72 -12.41 -8.98 13.83
CA LYS A 72 -13.71 -9.57 13.47
C LYS A 72 -14.71 -8.54 12.95
N GLN A 73 -14.72 -7.35 13.54
CA GLN A 73 -15.59 -6.25 13.11
C GLN A 73 -15.24 -5.76 11.70
N MET A 74 -13.96 -5.50 11.43
CA MET A 74 -13.50 -5.02 10.13
C MET A 74 -13.54 -6.09 9.05
N ILE A 75 -13.21 -7.34 9.38
CA ILE A 75 -13.33 -8.49 8.47
C ILE A 75 -14.79 -8.67 8.06
N LYS A 76 -15.72 -8.59 9.02
CA LYS A 76 -17.16 -8.68 8.73
C LYS A 76 -17.61 -7.63 7.73
N GLU A 77 -17.21 -6.37 7.97
CA GLU A 77 -17.58 -5.24 7.14
C GLU A 77 -16.99 -5.32 5.72
N THR A 78 -15.72 -5.73 5.64
CA THR A 78 -15.01 -5.92 4.37
C THR A 78 -15.66 -7.04 3.56
N ALA A 79 -15.98 -8.16 4.21
CA ALA A 79 -16.60 -9.34 3.60
C ALA A 79 -18.05 -9.12 3.10
N GLU A 80 -18.63 -7.93 3.28
CA GLU A 80 -19.92 -7.59 2.65
C GLU A 80 -19.78 -7.38 1.14
N SER A 81 -18.68 -6.79 0.68
CA SER A 81 -18.45 -6.39 -0.73
C SER A 81 -17.12 -6.87 -1.31
N ASP A 82 -16.10 -7.00 -0.47
CA ASP A 82 -14.71 -7.17 -0.87
C ASP A 82 -14.11 -8.43 -0.23
N THR A 83 -12.93 -8.85 -0.67
CA THR A 83 -12.28 -10.03 -0.09
C THR A 83 -11.55 -9.65 1.20
N ALA A 84 -11.79 -10.42 2.26
CA ALA A 84 -11.00 -10.35 3.49
C ALA A 84 -9.98 -11.50 3.48
N TRP A 85 -8.72 -11.18 3.22
CA TRP A 85 -7.63 -12.14 3.38
C TRP A 85 -7.21 -12.18 4.85
N VAL A 86 -7.20 -13.36 5.46
CA VAL A 86 -6.84 -13.54 6.86
C VAL A 86 -5.60 -14.41 6.94
N VAL A 87 -4.50 -13.83 7.40
CA VAL A 87 -3.24 -14.57 7.59
C VAL A 87 -3.33 -15.37 8.88
N VAL A 88 -3.05 -16.67 8.78
CA VAL A 88 -3.10 -17.62 9.89
C VAL A 88 -1.92 -18.58 9.86
N ASN A 89 -1.50 -19.05 11.03
CA ASN A 89 -0.44 -20.02 11.25
C ASN A 89 -0.92 -21.46 10.96
N GLY A 90 -1.31 -21.69 9.72
CA GLY A 90 -1.70 -22.98 9.17
C GLY A 90 -3.09 -23.48 9.56
N SER A 91 -3.39 -24.71 9.14
CA SER A 91 -4.76 -25.25 9.11
C SER A 91 -5.44 -25.39 10.48
N SER A 92 -4.67 -25.53 11.56
CA SER A 92 -5.23 -25.62 12.91
C SER A 92 -5.78 -24.28 13.39
N GLU A 93 -5.07 -23.20 13.12
CA GLU A 93 -5.55 -21.85 13.41
C GLU A 93 -6.70 -21.50 12.48
N GLU A 94 -6.60 -21.77 11.17
CA GLU A 94 -7.70 -21.58 10.22
C GLU A 94 -9.02 -22.18 10.74
N THR A 95 -8.99 -23.42 11.25
CA THR A 95 -10.19 -24.08 11.76
C THR A 95 -10.80 -23.29 12.93
N THR A 96 -9.96 -22.75 13.81
CA THR A 96 -10.41 -21.96 14.97
C THR A 96 -10.97 -20.62 14.51
N VAL A 97 -10.24 -19.91 13.64
CA VAL A 97 -10.64 -18.61 13.08
C VAL A 97 -11.94 -18.72 12.28
N THR A 98 -12.07 -19.76 11.46
CA THR A 98 -13.30 -20.07 10.71
C THR A 98 -14.51 -20.19 11.63
N ASN A 99 -14.37 -20.88 12.77
CA ASN A 99 -15.46 -21.01 13.74
C ASN A 99 -15.78 -19.67 14.41
N GLU A 100 -14.76 -18.88 14.76
CA GLU A 100 -14.94 -17.55 15.34
C GLU A 100 -15.64 -16.58 14.39
N LEU A 101 -15.17 -16.47 13.15
CA LEU A 101 -15.74 -15.59 12.13
C LEU A 101 -17.17 -15.99 11.77
N ASN A 102 -17.43 -17.29 11.58
CA ASN A 102 -18.80 -17.79 11.39
C ASN A 102 -19.72 -17.42 12.57
N SER A 103 -19.24 -17.60 13.81
CA SER A 103 -20.04 -17.27 15.00
C SER A 103 -20.33 -15.77 15.12
N TYR A 104 -19.45 -14.93 14.58
CA TYR A 104 -19.60 -13.47 14.52
C TYR A 104 -20.51 -13.01 13.37
N GLY A 105 -20.90 -13.93 12.49
CA GLY A 105 -21.75 -13.68 11.33
C GLY A 105 -21.00 -13.00 10.18
N VAL A 106 -19.72 -13.33 9.99
CA VAL A 106 -18.95 -12.94 8.81
C VAL A 106 -19.42 -13.73 7.60
N ASN A 107 -19.45 -13.08 6.43
CA ASN A 107 -19.71 -13.75 5.17
C ASN A 107 -18.48 -14.53 4.71
N MET A 108 -18.43 -15.83 5.03
CA MET A 108 -17.26 -16.66 4.73
C MET A 108 -17.02 -16.89 3.23
N ASP A 109 -18.00 -16.63 2.36
CA ASP A 109 -17.81 -16.70 0.90
C ASP A 109 -16.86 -15.60 0.37
N ARG A 110 -16.52 -14.62 1.23
CA ARG A 110 -15.61 -13.51 0.94
C ARG A 110 -14.36 -13.52 1.84
N VAL A 111 -14.11 -14.63 2.55
CA VAL A 111 -12.93 -14.79 3.39
C VAL A 111 -11.99 -15.79 2.73
N GLU A 112 -10.74 -15.40 2.55
CA GLU A 112 -9.67 -16.25 2.05
C GLU A 112 -8.55 -16.33 3.07
N PHE A 113 -7.99 -17.51 3.31
CA PHE A 113 -6.91 -17.68 4.26
C PHE A 113 -5.54 -17.70 3.57
N ILE A 114 -4.59 -16.98 4.15
CA ILE A 114 -3.17 -17.02 3.76
C ILE A 114 -2.43 -17.75 4.86
N TYR A 115 -1.60 -18.73 4.48
CA TYR A 115 -0.80 -19.46 5.45
C TYR A 115 0.59 -18.86 5.55
N ASP A 116 0.82 -18.17 6.66
CA ASP A 116 2.14 -17.66 6.98
C ASP A 116 2.31 -17.55 8.51
N ASN A 117 3.56 -17.44 8.96
CA ASN A 117 3.85 -17.09 10.34
C ASN A 117 4.17 -15.60 10.38
N LEU A 118 3.56 -14.87 11.30
CA LEU A 118 3.84 -13.46 11.52
C LEU A 118 4.40 -13.27 12.94
N ASN A 119 5.11 -12.16 13.17
CA ASN A 119 5.51 -11.73 14.51
C ASN A 119 4.47 -10.79 15.15
N SER A 120 3.70 -10.04 14.38
CA SER A 120 2.79 -9.05 14.92
C SER A 120 1.57 -8.75 14.05
N VAL A 121 0.60 -8.05 14.64
CA VAL A 121 -0.64 -7.63 13.96
C VAL A 121 -0.45 -6.42 13.04
N TRP A 122 0.72 -5.77 13.07
CA TRP A 122 0.98 -4.45 12.48
C TRP A 122 1.24 -4.51 10.97
N ILE A 123 0.40 -5.24 10.23
CA ILE A 123 0.58 -5.58 8.80
C ILE A 123 0.63 -4.37 7.88
N ARG A 124 0.21 -3.18 8.34
CA ARG A 124 0.45 -1.93 7.61
C ARG A 124 1.92 -1.67 7.40
N ASP A 125 2.75 -1.98 8.39
CA ASP A 125 4.14 -1.58 8.38
C ASP A 125 5.00 -2.47 7.51
N TYR A 126 4.75 -3.78 7.57
CA TYR A 126 5.55 -4.82 6.91
C TYR A 126 4.85 -5.44 5.69
N GLY A 127 3.60 -5.06 5.43
CA GLY A 127 2.80 -5.65 4.36
C GLY A 127 3.29 -5.29 2.96
N PRO A 128 2.80 -6.00 1.93
CA PRO A 128 3.22 -5.83 0.54
C PRO A 128 2.79 -4.47 -0.02
N TRP A 129 3.74 -3.67 -0.50
CA TRP A 129 3.43 -2.52 -1.33
C TRP A 129 3.17 -2.96 -2.77
N TRP A 130 2.47 -2.13 -3.54
CA TRP A 130 1.98 -2.52 -4.86
C TRP A 130 2.40 -1.51 -5.92
N ILE A 131 2.62 -2.00 -7.13
CA ILE A 131 2.69 -1.21 -8.35
C ILE A 131 1.85 -1.88 -9.43
N TYR A 132 1.37 -1.10 -10.39
CA TYR A 132 0.80 -1.62 -11.63
C TYR A 132 1.85 -1.65 -12.74
N GLN A 133 1.86 -2.76 -13.47
CA GLN A 133 2.72 -2.98 -14.62
C GLN A 133 1.97 -2.69 -15.94
N PRO A 134 2.67 -2.44 -17.07
CA PRO A 134 2.01 -2.10 -18.34
C PRO A 134 1.07 -3.16 -18.90
N ASP A 135 1.26 -4.43 -18.52
CA ASP A 135 0.38 -5.53 -18.89
C ASP A 135 -0.92 -5.60 -18.05
N GLY A 136 -1.13 -4.63 -17.15
CA GLY A 136 -2.29 -4.54 -16.26
C GLY A 136 -2.19 -5.39 -15.00
N THR A 137 -1.09 -6.12 -14.81
CA THR A 137 -0.86 -6.89 -13.59
C THR A 137 -0.35 -6.01 -12.45
N ARG A 138 -0.34 -6.58 -11.25
CA ARG A 138 0.21 -5.96 -10.06
C ARG A 138 1.48 -6.71 -9.67
N ALA A 139 2.50 -5.97 -9.25
CA ALA A 139 3.69 -6.53 -8.61
C ALA A 139 3.79 -6.08 -7.16
N VAL A 140 4.55 -6.84 -6.36
CA VAL A 140 4.84 -6.52 -4.96
C VAL A 140 6.16 -5.76 -4.89
N ILE A 141 6.14 -4.63 -4.19
CA ILE A 141 7.35 -3.98 -3.67
C ILE A 141 7.48 -4.36 -2.19
N ASP A 142 8.66 -4.83 -1.83
CA ASP A 142 9.01 -5.23 -0.48
C ASP A 142 10.07 -4.29 0.09
N LEU A 143 9.88 -3.85 1.33
CA LEU A 143 10.75 -2.92 2.05
C LEU A 143 11.35 -3.66 3.25
N ASP A 144 12.50 -3.20 3.74
CA ASP A 144 13.07 -3.75 4.96
C ASP A 144 12.31 -3.19 6.18
N TYR A 145 11.59 -4.04 6.92
CA TYR A 145 10.81 -3.58 8.06
C TYR A 145 11.71 -3.03 9.18
N ASN A 146 11.43 -1.82 9.65
CA ASN A 146 12.15 -1.13 10.73
C ASN A 146 12.05 -1.77 12.14
N ARG A 147 11.70 -3.06 12.23
CA ARG A 147 11.68 -3.85 13.47
C ARG A 147 12.44 -5.15 13.25
N PRO A 148 13.14 -5.69 14.27
CA PRO A 148 13.81 -6.99 14.18
C PRO A 148 12.79 -8.14 14.32
N ARG A 149 11.80 -8.15 13.41
CA ARG A 149 10.65 -9.07 13.34
C ARG A 149 10.72 -9.82 12.00
N PRO A 150 11.58 -10.84 11.88
CA PRO A 150 11.92 -11.44 10.59
C PRO A 150 10.77 -12.18 9.90
N GLN A 151 9.74 -12.59 10.65
CA GLN A 151 8.57 -13.25 10.07
C GLN A 151 7.57 -12.23 9.52
N ASP A 152 7.47 -11.06 10.15
CA ASP A 152 6.75 -9.91 9.58
C ASP A 152 7.46 -9.42 8.30
N ASP A 153 8.78 -9.24 8.37
CA ASP A 153 9.61 -8.75 7.27
C ASP A 153 9.57 -9.69 6.04
N ALA A 154 9.51 -11.02 6.24
CA ALA A 154 9.44 -11.98 5.13
C ALA A 154 8.09 -12.04 4.39
N PHE A 155 7.01 -11.54 5.00
CA PHE A 155 5.65 -11.76 4.52
C PHE A 155 5.39 -11.29 3.07
N PRO A 156 5.90 -10.13 2.59
CA PRO A 156 5.64 -9.71 1.22
C PRO A 156 6.26 -10.64 0.16
N GLU A 157 7.47 -11.16 0.41
CA GLU A 157 8.13 -12.14 -0.48
C GLU A 157 7.35 -13.46 -0.51
N ASP A 158 6.96 -13.96 0.66
CA ASP A 158 6.17 -15.18 0.78
C ASP A 158 4.80 -15.06 0.11
N LEU A 159 4.14 -13.90 0.24
CA LEU A 159 2.89 -13.61 -0.44
C LEU A 159 3.05 -13.52 -1.96
N ALA A 160 4.08 -12.83 -2.46
CA ALA A 160 4.33 -12.72 -3.90
C ALA A 160 4.56 -14.11 -4.52
N ASN A 161 5.33 -14.96 -3.84
CA ASN A 161 5.53 -16.35 -4.23
C ASN A 161 4.23 -17.17 -4.22
N LEU A 162 3.42 -17.02 -3.16
CA LEU A 162 2.15 -17.72 -3.02
C LEU A 162 1.14 -17.34 -4.12
N TRP A 163 1.10 -16.05 -4.47
CA TRP A 163 0.18 -15.49 -5.47
C TRP A 163 0.75 -15.49 -6.88
N ASN A 164 1.99 -15.96 -7.06
CA ASN A 164 2.71 -15.97 -8.33
C ASN A 164 2.73 -14.57 -8.98
N LEU A 165 3.14 -13.58 -8.19
CA LEU A 165 3.32 -12.20 -8.60
C LEU A 165 4.80 -11.88 -8.77
N ASP A 166 5.11 -10.88 -9.60
CA ASP A 166 6.44 -10.31 -9.63
C ASP A 166 6.75 -9.65 -8.28
N TYR A 167 8.00 -9.83 -7.84
CA TYR A 167 8.51 -9.39 -6.55
C TYR A 167 9.73 -8.51 -6.76
N TYR A 168 9.73 -7.35 -6.10
CA TYR A 168 10.85 -6.43 -6.10
C TYR A 168 11.22 -6.04 -4.68
N GLY A 169 12.36 -6.54 -4.21
CA GLY A 169 12.89 -6.20 -2.89
C GLY A 169 13.77 -4.97 -2.94
N LEU A 170 13.33 -3.90 -2.28
CA LEU A 170 14.06 -2.64 -2.15
C LEU A 170 14.73 -2.59 -0.77
N GLY A 171 16.06 -2.43 -0.75
CA GLY A 171 16.87 -2.34 0.48
C GLY A 171 16.74 -0.99 1.19
N LEU A 172 15.51 -0.49 1.34
CA LEU A 172 15.15 0.70 2.09
C LEU A 172 14.49 0.26 3.39
N VAL A 173 15.07 0.65 4.52
CA VAL A 173 14.43 0.45 5.82
C VAL A 173 13.29 1.43 5.98
N GLU A 174 12.07 0.92 6.05
CA GLU A 174 10.86 1.73 6.15
C GLU A 174 9.75 0.97 6.91
N ALA A 175 8.72 1.69 7.34
CA ALA A 175 7.48 1.13 7.83
C ALA A 175 6.32 1.75 7.05
N GLY A 176 5.44 0.91 6.53
CA GLY A 176 4.35 1.38 5.69
C GLY A 176 3.37 2.38 6.34
N GLY A 177 3.24 2.43 7.67
CA GLY A 177 2.49 3.50 8.34
C GLY A 177 3.13 4.89 8.19
N ASN A 178 4.42 4.96 7.86
CA ASN A 178 5.12 6.22 7.58
C ASN A 178 5.05 6.64 6.10
N MET A 179 4.30 5.94 5.24
CA MET A 179 4.16 6.27 3.83
C MET A 179 2.71 6.47 3.40
N LEU A 180 2.43 7.60 2.75
CA LEU A 180 1.12 7.88 2.13
C LEU A 180 1.32 8.25 0.67
N LEU A 181 0.98 7.31 -0.22
CA LEU A 181 0.99 7.53 -1.67
C LEU A 181 -0.24 8.31 -2.12
N ASP A 182 -0.04 9.27 -3.03
CA ASP A 182 -1.12 10.03 -3.66
C ASP A 182 -1.66 9.38 -4.95
N GLY A 183 -1.03 8.31 -5.45
CA GLY A 183 -1.42 7.64 -6.70
C GLY A 183 -1.23 8.48 -7.96
N LYS A 184 -0.48 9.59 -7.85
CA LYS A 184 -0.19 10.58 -8.89
C LYS A 184 1.32 10.90 -9.01
N GLY A 185 2.15 10.15 -8.28
CA GLY A 185 3.61 10.27 -8.32
C GLY A 185 4.20 11.08 -7.16
N ALA A 186 3.48 11.23 -6.05
CA ALA A 186 4.04 11.73 -4.79
C ALA A 186 3.83 10.76 -3.62
N VAL A 187 4.80 10.78 -2.69
CA VAL A 187 4.70 10.14 -1.38
C VAL A 187 4.86 11.19 -0.29
N LEU A 188 4.00 11.14 0.72
CA LEU A 188 4.14 11.90 1.95
C LEU A 188 4.66 10.97 3.05
N LEU A 189 5.70 11.39 3.75
CA LEU A 189 6.28 10.65 4.87
C LEU A 189 6.78 11.61 5.96
N SER A 190 6.98 11.11 7.18
CA SER A 190 7.58 11.92 8.25
C SER A 190 9.10 11.72 8.30
N ASN A 191 9.80 12.69 8.88
CA ASN A 191 11.25 12.65 9.08
C ASN A 191 11.71 11.59 10.11
N VAL A 192 10.81 10.77 10.67
CA VAL A 192 11.20 9.62 11.51
C VAL A 192 12.04 8.60 10.74
N ILE A 193 11.92 8.58 9.40
CA ILE A 193 12.73 7.75 8.49
C ILE A 193 14.25 7.96 8.64
N PHE A 194 14.68 9.04 9.30
CA PHE A 194 16.09 9.31 9.60
C PHE A 194 16.49 9.00 11.06
N ASP A 195 15.56 8.49 11.88
CA ASP A 195 15.79 8.23 13.30
C ASP A 195 16.23 6.79 13.57
N ALA A 196 17.54 6.61 13.80
CA ALA A 196 18.13 5.34 14.21
C ALA A 196 17.54 4.76 15.51
N SER A 197 17.01 5.61 16.40
CA SER A 197 16.37 5.15 17.64
C SER A 197 15.04 4.43 17.40
N GLN A 198 14.43 4.66 16.24
CA GLN A 198 13.22 3.99 15.74
C GLN A 198 13.52 2.85 14.75
N GLY A 199 14.80 2.49 14.57
CA GLY A 199 15.21 1.40 13.69
C GLY A 199 15.44 1.78 12.24
N PHE A 200 15.35 3.06 11.87
CA PHE A 200 15.61 3.54 10.50
C PHE A 200 17.09 3.86 10.25
N ASP A 201 17.44 4.18 8.99
CA ASP A 201 18.82 4.54 8.60
C ASP A 201 19.08 6.05 8.76
N PRO A 202 19.92 6.48 9.73
CA PRO A 202 20.25 7.89 9.92
C PRO A 202 21.18 8.47 8.84
N ASN A 203 21.72 7.64 7.93
CA ASN A 203 22.58 8.07 6.83
C ASN A 203 21.84 8.18 5.50
N LEU A 204 20.56 7.79 5.47
CA LEU A 204 19.72 7.92 4.30
C LEU A 204 19.60 9.39 3.90
N THR A 205 19.75 9.67 2.62
CA THR A 205 19.64 11.02 2.06
C THR A 205 18.34 11.19 1.30
N VAL A 206 17.88 12.44 1.18
CA VAL A 206 16.69 12.77 0.39
C VAL A 206 16.89 12.37 -1.08
N ASP A 207 18.06 12.61 -1.67
CA ASP A 207 18.37 12.20 -3.04
C ASP A 207 18.27 10.68 -3.24
N GLN A 208 18.69 9.87 -2.26
CA GLN A 208 18.52 8.41 -2.31
C GLN A 208 17.05 8.02 -2.21
N LEU A 209 16.29 8.68 -1.33
CA LEU A 209 14.85 8.45 -1.22
C LEU A 209 14.12 8.77 -2.52
N GLU A 210 14.39 9.92 -3.12
CA GLU A 210 13.83 10.30 -4.42
C GLU A 210 14.19 9.27 -5.50
N THR A 211 15.44 8.77 -5.52
CA THR A 211 15.87 7.74 -6.46
C THR A 211 15.12 6.42 -6.23
N TYR A 212 15.03 5.94 -4.98
CA TYR A 212 14.36 4.68 -4.67
C TYR A 212 12.85 4.73 -4.98
N PHE A 213 12.18 5.83 -4.63
CA PHE A 213 10.76 6.01 -4.92
C PHE A 213 10.48 6.15 -6.43
N ASP A 214 11.36 6.83 -7.17
CA ASP A 214 11.21 6.93 -8.62
C ASP A 214 11.39 5.56 -9.28
N GLU A 215 12.47 4.84 -8.96
CA GLU A 215 12.83 3.57 -9.60
C GLU A 215 11.90 2.40 -9.21
N TYR A 216 11.42 2.32 -7.97
CA TYR A 216 10.60 1.16 -7.51
C TYR A 216 9.10 1.45 -7.46
N PHE A 217 8.68 2.71 -7.34
CA PHE A 217 7.25 3.06 -7.23
C PHE A 217 6.74 3.94 -8.38
N GLY A 218 7.62 4.47 -9.24
CA GLY A 218 7.25 5.49 -10.22
C GLY A 218 6.84 6.80 -9.54
N VAL A 219 7.37 7.08 -8.35
CA VAL A 219 7.06 8.26 -7.53
C VAL A 219 8.20 9.26 -7.63
N HIS A 220 8.00 10.31 -8.41
CA HIS A 220 9.01 11.34 -8.69
C HIS A 220 9.01 12.51 -7.70
N LYS A 221 8.20 12.46 -6.64
CA LYS A 221 8.11 13.52 -5.62
C LYS A 221 8.02 12.95 -4.20
N VAL A 222 8.94 13.37 -3.32
CA VAL A 222 8.95 13.01 -1.90
C VAL A 222 8.67 14.24 -1.05
N ILE A 223 7.64 14.18 -0.19
CA ILE A 223 7.28 15.26 0.73
C ILE A 223 7.53 14.78 2.16
N ILE A 224 8.53 15.36 2.82
CA ILE A 224 8.95 15.00 4.17
C ILE A 224 8.43 16.02 5.17
N THR A 225 7.66 15.58 6.17
CA THR A 225 7.11 16.43 7.24
C THR A 225 7.77 16.15 8.58
N ASP A 226 7.58 17.03 9.56
CA ASP A 226 7.90 16.69 10.95
C ASP A 226 6.95 15.61 11.49
N HIS A 227 7.46 14.73 12.36
CA HIS A 227 6.66 13.72 13.07
C HIS A 227 6.14 14.24 14.41
N LEU A 228 5.11 13.59 14.96
CA LEU A 228 4.60 13.90 16.30
C LEU A 228 5.57 13.47 17.40
N ASN A 229 5.64 14.23 18.48
CA ASN A 229 6.39 13.83 19.67
C ASN A 229 5.61 12.79 20.48
N ASN A 230 6.33 11.76 20.96
CA ASN A 230 5.84 10.78 21.93
C ASN A 230 4.52 10.10 21.53
N ASP A 231 4.27 9.92 20.23
CA ASP A 231 3.19 9.07 19.73
C ASP A 231 3.59 7.59 19.69
N GLY A 232 4.88 7.29 19.84
CA GLY A 232 5.45 5.96 19.97
C GLY A 232 6.01 5.37 18.68
N THR A 233 5.75 5.99 17.52
CA THR A 233 6.24 5.52 16.22
C THR A 233 6.76 6.62 15.31
N GLY A 234 6.28 7.86 15.45
CA GLY A 234 6.56 8.96 14.54
C GLY A 234 5.92 8.82 13.16
N HIS A 235 5.04 7.83 12.95
CA HIS A 235 4.47 7.55 11.64
C HIS A 235 3.52 8.67 11.18
N ILE A 236 3.56 8.98 9.89
CA ILE A 236 2.73 10.02 9.30
C ILE A 236 1.22 9.70 9.34
N ASP A 237 0.84 8.41 9.25
CA ASP A 237 -0.56 7.96 9.27
C ASP A 237 -1.27 8.18 10.62
N MET A 238 -0.54 8.58 11.66
CA MET A 238 -1.09 8.95 12.94
C MET A 238 -1.76 10.33 12.91
N PHE A 239 -1.41 11.20 11.95
CA PHE A 239 -1.88 12.59 11.94
C PHE A 239 -2.06 13.22 10.55
N VAL A 240 -1.74 12.52 9.46
CA VAL A 240 -2.05 12.93 8.09
C VAL A 240 -2.77 11.79 7.37
N LYS A 241 -3.72 12.14 6.49
CA LYS A 241 -4.36 11.17 5.59
C LYS A 241 -4.67 11.78 4.24
N VAL A 242 -4.26 11.10 3.17
CA VAL A 242 -4.62 11.48 1.80
C VAL A 242 -5.97 10.86 1.47
N ILE A 243 -6.98 11.70 1.18
CA ILE A 243 -8.38 11.28 1.00
C ILE A 243 -8.72 11.11 -0.48
N ASN A 244 -8.12 11.92 -1.33
CA ASN A 244 -8.22 11.83 -2.78
C ASN A 244 -7.01 12.53 -3.41
N ASP A 245 -7.02 12.69 -4.73
CA ASP A 245 -5.92 13.22 -5.52
C ASP A 245 -5.42 14.62 -5.11
N THR A 246 -6.21 15.39 -4.37
CA THR A 246 -5.87 16.76 -3.96
C THR A 246 -6.23 17.07 -2.52
N THR A 247 -7.02 16.25 -1.82
CA THR A 247 -7.47 16.53 -0.45
C THR A 247 -6.67 15.73 0.56
N VAL A 248 -6.07 16.44 1.52
CA VAL A 248 -5.31 15.85 2.63
C VAL A 248 -5.92 16.31 3.94
N ILE A 249 -6.18 15.38 4.84
CA ILE A 249 -6.54 15.68 6.23
C ILE A 249 -5.26 15.78 7.05
N VAL A 250 -5.13 16.84 7.84
CA VAL A 250 -4.06 16.99 8.83
C VAL A 250 -4.69 17.23 10.19
N GLY A 251 -4.19 16.54 11.21
CA GLY A 251 -4.69 16.67 12.56
C GLY A 251 -4.59 18.09 13.12
N GLU A 252 -5.40 18.40 14.11
CA GLU A 252 -5.28 19.60 14.91
C GLU A 252 -5.63 19.30 16.37
N TYR A 253 -5.07 20.08 17.29
CA TYR A 253 -5.37 19.98 18.70
C TYR A 253 -6.03 21.27 19.18
N ALA A 254 -7.00 21.14 20.08
CA ALA A 254 -7.62 22.31 20.69
C ALA A 254 -6.58 23.12 21.50
N PRO A 255 -6.68 24.45 21.57
CA PRO A 255 -5.77 25.25 22.38
C PRO A 255 -5.77 24.82 23.86
N GLY A 256 -4.58 24.67 24.45
CA GLY A 256 -4.41 24.37 25.88
C GLY A 256 -4.52 22.88 26.26
N THR A 257 -4.49 21.98 25.28
CA THR A 257 -4.40 20.53 25.46
C THR A 257 -3.01 20.07 25.97
N GLY A 258 -2.95 18.87 26.54
CA GLY A 258 -1.72 18.19 26.99
C GLY A 258 -0.77 17.76 25.86
N ALA A 259 -1.17 17.91 24.60
CA ALA A 259 -0.39 17.68 23.38
C ALA A 259 0.76 18.70 23.17
N THR A 260 1.62 18.88 24.17
CA THR A 260 2.72 19.86 24.17
C THR A 260 3.64 19.63 22.96
N GLY A 261 3.75 20.62 22.08
CA GLY A 261 4.54 20.56 20.83
C GLY A 261 3.77 20.01 19.63
N ASN A 262 2.89 19.01 19.83
CA ASN A 262 2.18 18.36 18.71
C ASN A 262 1.13 19.26 18.05
N ALA A 263 0.53 20.20 18.79
CA ALA A 263 -0.33 21.22 18.18
C ALA A 263 0.42 22.07 17.15
N GLU A 264 1.63 22.52 17.50
CA GLU A 264 2.47 23.34 16.62
C GLU A 264 3.00 22.53 15.43
N ILE A 265 3.41 21.28 15.64
CA ILE A 265 3.82 20.38 14.56
C ILE A 265 2.68 20.19 13.57
N CYS A 266 1.47 19.87 14.04
CA CYS A 266 0.30 19.72 13.18
C CYS A 266 -0.03 21.00 12.38
N ASP A 267 0.11 22.19 12.99
CA ASP A 267 -0.09 23.47 12.30
C ASP A 267 0.97 23.69 11.22
N GLN A 268 2.25 23.41 11.52
CA GLN A 268 3.35 23.54 10.58
C GLN A 268 3.25 22.55 9.42
N VAL A 269 2.89 21.29 9.69
CA VAL A 269 2.67 20.28 8.65
C VAL A 269 1.49 20.67 7.76
N ALA A 270 0.39 21.17 8.34
CA ALA A 270 -0.74 21.64 7.56
C ALA A 270 -0.36 22.81 6.63
N ASP A 271 0.40 23.79 7.13
CA ASP A 271 0.91 24.90 6.34
C ASP A 271 1.90 24.43 5.26
N GLN A 272 2.77 23.48 5.56
CA GLN A 272 3.70 22.89 4.60
C GLN A 272 2.93 22.20 3.46
N ILE A 273 2.04 21.25 3.77
CA ILE A 273 1.29 20.49 2.77
C ILE A 273 0.40 21.42 1.92
N ALA A 274 -0.18 22.48 2.51
CA ALA A 274 -0.97 23.46 1.77
C ALA A 274 -0.15 24.29 0.75
N ASN A 275 1.17 24.35 0.91
CA ASN A 275 2.09 24.98 -0.05
C ASN A 275 2.72 23.96 -1.03
N GLU A 276 2.33 22.69 -0.93
CA GLU A 276 2.79 21.62 -1.81
C GLU A 276 1.75 21.28 -2.89
N THR A 277 2.21 20.49 -3.85
CA THR A 277 1.39 19.86 -4.89
C THR A 277 1.44 18.35 -4.79
N ASN A 278 0.42 17.68 -5.31
CA ASN A 278 0.48 16.26 -5.65
C ASN A 278 1.52 16.00 -6.76
N GLY A 279 1.74 14.73 -7.11
CA GLY A 279 2.73 14.33 -8.11
C GLY A 279 2.46 14.91 -9.51
N GLU A 280 1.20 15.19 -9.86
CA GLU A 280 0.81 15.84 -11.12
C GLU A 280 0.92 17.38 -11.09
N GLY A 281 1.39 17.98 -9.99
CA GLY A 281 1.53 19.43 -9.86
C GLY A 281 0.24 20.16 -9.49
N ARG A 282 -0.82 19.46 -9.05
CA ARG A 282 -2.06 20.07 -8.54
C ARG A 282 -1.90 20.40 -7.05
N PRO A 283 -2.27 21.61 -6.60
CA PRO A 283 -2.09 22.02 -5.21
C PRO A 283 -2.96 21.18 -4.26
N PHE A 284 -2.43 20.87 -3.08
CA PHE A 284 -3.22 20.20 -2.05
C PHE A 284 -4.22 21.14 -1.38
N ASN A 285 -5.40 20.62 -1.09
CA ASN A 285 -6.43 21.18 -0.24
C ASN A 285 -6.34 20.51 1.13
N VAL A 286 -5.86 21.26 2.13
CA VAL A 286 -5.70 20.74 3.49
C VAL A 286 -6.95 20.98 4.33
N ILE A 287 -7.47 19.91 4.93
CA ILE A 287 -8.58 19.94 5.88
C ILE A 287 -8.05 19.62 7.27
N ARG A 288 -8.36 20.46 8.25
CA ARG A 288 -7.98 20.23 9.65
C ARG A 288 -9.00 19.34 10.35
N MET A 289 -8.53 18.36 11.12
CA MET A 289 -9.39 17.44 11.87
C MET A 289 -8.97 17.35 13.34
N LEU A 290 -9.91 17.69 14.22
CA LEU A 290 -9.65 17.70 15.65
C LEU A 290 -9.30 16.29 16.16
N MET A 291 -8.11 16.14 16.73
CA MET A 291 -7.66 14.92 17.41
C MET A 291 -7.95 15.00 18.91
N PRO A 292 -8.15 13.85 19.61
CA PRO A 292 -8.30 13.86 21.06
C PRO A 292 -7.00 14.25 21.75
N ASP A 293 -7.10 14.72 22.99
CA ASP A 293 -5.93 15.07 23.80
C ASP A 293 -5.10 13.83 24.16
N ASN A 294 -3.81 14.04 24.47
CA ASN A 294 -2.99 13.01 25.09
C ASN A 294 -3.44 12.80 26.53
N VAL A 295 -3.96 11.61 26.82
CA VAL A 295 -4.43 11.24 28.17
C VAL A 295 -3.62 10.06 28.67
N GLY A 296 -2.89 10.27 29.78
CA GLY A 296 -2.11 9.20 30.42
C GLY A 296 -0.92 8.71 29.60
N GLY A 297 -0.40 9.54 28.68
CA GLY A 297 0.71 9.16 27.79
C GLY A 297 0.26 8.47 26.50
N VAL A 298 -1.04 8.33 26.27
CA VAL A 298 -1.60 7.72 25.05
C VAL A 298 -1.96 8.82 24.05
N SER A 299 -1.42 8.69 22.83
CA SER A 299 -1.69 9.60 21.71
C SER A 299 -2.83 9.06 20.86
N TYR A 300 -4.04 9.49 21.15
CA TYR A 300 -5.24 9.11 20.40
C TYR A 300 -5.28 9.80 19.03
N THR A 301 -5.90 9.16 18.04
CA THR A 301 -6.01 9.70 16.69
C THR A 301 -7.31 9.27 16.01
N TYR A 302 -7.99 10.21 15.35
CA TYR A 302 -9.10 9.87 14.44
C TYR A 302 -8.66 9.68 12.99
N ILE A 303 -7.38 9.97 12.71
CA ILE A 303 -6.83 10.02 11.35
C ILE A 303 -6.36 8.65 10.90
N ASN A 304 -5.88 7.81 11.83
CA ASN A 304 -5.43 6.43 11.59
C ASN A 304 -6.61 5.50 11.24
N SER A 305 -7.21 5.79 10.09
CA SER A 305 -8.43 5.25 9.51
C SER A 305 -8.09 4.52 8.21
N LEU A 306 -8.99 3.68 7.71
CA LEU A 306 -8.80 2.90 6.48
C LEU A 306 -9.87 3.24 5.45
N ILE A 307 -9.47 3.50 4.21
CA ILE A 307 -10.38 3.63 3.06
C ILE A 307 -10.48 2.28 2.35
N VAL A 308 -11.72 1.76 2.26
CA VAL A 308 -12.04 0.51 1.54
C VAL A 308 -13.16 0.82 0.54
N ASN A 309 -12.80 1.03 -0.73
CA ASN A 309 -13.73 1.40 -1.79
C ASN A 309 -14.60 2.61 -1.41
N LYS A 310 -15.88 2.42 -1.07
CA LYS A 310 -16.80 3.50 -0.64
C LYS A 310 -17.12 3.48 0.85
N LYS A 311 -16.25 2.86 1.66
CA LYS A 311 -16.34 2.86 3.12
C LYS A 311 -15.06 3.46 3.72
N ILE A 312 -15.18 4.18 4.84
CA ILE A 312 -14.04 4.62 5.67
C ILE A 312 -14.23 4.13 7.09
N TYR A 313 -13.27 3.35 7.57
CA TYR A 313 -13.24 2.82 8.93
C TYR A 313 -12.47 3.79 9.82
N VAL A 314 -13.16 4.44 10.75
CA VAL A 314 -12.61 5.51 11.59
C VAL A 314 -12.46 5.02 13.03
N PRO A 315 -11.29 5.15 13.67
CA PRO A 315 -11.14 4.78 15.07
C PRO A 315 -11.95 5.73 15.95
N VAL A 316 -12.67 5.22 16.95
CA VAL A 316 -13.42 6.01 17.94
C VAL A 316 -13.13 5.51 19.35
N TYR A 317 -13.44 6.34 20.37
CA TYR A 317 -12.95 6.13 21.73
C TYR A 317 -14.00 6.31 22.83
N GLY A 318 -15.26 6.61 22.47
CA GLY A 318 -16.31 6.99 23.42
C GLY A 318 -16.16 8.43 23.90
N PHE A 319 -15.41 9.26 23.20
CA PHE A 319 -15.24 10.67 23.53
C PHE A 319 -16.39 11.53 22.99
N GLN A 320 -16.60 12.70 23.58
CA GLN A 320 -17.64 13.64 23.13
C GLN A 320 -17.40 14.17 21.71
N THR A 321 -16.17 14.07 21.22
CA THR A 321 -15.73 14.49 19.88
C THR A 321 -16.02 13.45 18.79
N ASP A 322 -16.27 12.19 19.13
CA ASP A 322 -16.43 11.09 18.15
C ASP A 322 -17.50 11.41 17.09
N ALA A 323 -18.70 11.82 17.54
CA ALA A 323 -19.81 12.11 16.63
C ALA A 323 -19.53 13.31 15.71
N ALA A 324 -18.77 14.30 16.18
CA ALA A 324 -18.42 15.46 15.38
C ALA A 324 -17.39 15.09 14.29
N VAL A 325 -16.43 14.23 14.62
CA VAL A 325 -15.40 13.79 13.67
C VAL A 325 -15.97 12.85 12.61
N LEU A 326 -16.84 11.91 12.99
CA LEU A 326 -17.55 11.08 12.00
C LEU A 326 -18.37 11.94 11.03
N ALA A 327 -19.13 12.92 11.54
CA ALA A 327 -19.88 13.85 10.69
C ALA A 327 -18.97 14.72 9.81
N GLN A 328 -17.76 15.04 10.26
CA GLN A 328 -16.78 15.76 9.45
C GLN A 328 -16.28 14.88 8.29
N TYR A 329 -15.94 13.61 8.54
CA TYR A 329 -15.61 12.66 7.47
C TYR A 329 -16.74 12.56 6.43
N GLU A 330 -18.00 12.41 6.88
CA GLU A 330 -19.17 12.39 5.99
C GLU A 330 -19.28 13.67 5.15
N SER A 331 -18.90 14.83 5.69
CA SER A 331 -18.89 16.09 4.94
C SER A 331 -17.74 16.19 3.93
N ILE A 332 -16.60 15.54 4.20
CA ILE A 332 -15.42 15.55 3.31
C ILE A 332 -15.66 14.63 2.12
N VAL A 333 -16.28 13.47 2.36
CA VAL A 333 -16.55 12.41 1.36
C VAL A 333 -18.03 11.96 1.42
N PRO A 334 -18.98 12.77 0.90
CA PRO A 334 -20.42 12.51 1.04
C PRO A 334 -20.90 11.20 0.38
N GLU A 335 -20.13 10.65 -0.56
CA GLU A 335 -20.42 9.38 -1.23
C GLU A 335 -19.85 8.14 -0.52
N TYR A 336 -19.19 8.32 0.63
CA TYR A 336 -18.61 7.25 1.43
C TYR A 336 -19.46 6.98 2.67
N GLU A 337 -19.55 5.71 3.05
CA GLU A 337 -20.08 5.29 4.33
C GLU A 337 -18.98 5.37 5.40
N ILE A 338 -19.24 6.09 6.49
CA ILE A 338 -18.27 6.30 7.57
C ILE A 338 -18.64 5.42 8.75
N ILE A 339 -17.72 4.55 9.17
CA ILE A 339 -17.99 3.51 10.17
C ILE A 339 -17.00 3.65 11.32
N GLY A 340 -17.51 3.94 12.51
CA GLY A 340 -16.70 4.07 13.73
C GLY A 340 -16.42 2.73 14.39
N TYR A 341 -15.15 2.43 14.69
CA TYR A 341 -14.75 1.25 15.48
C TYR A 341 -14.05 1.62 16.78
N ASP A 342 -14.45 1.01 17.89
CA ASP A 342 -13.84 1.24 19.19
C ASP A 342 -12.38 0.74 19.20
N CYS A 343 -11.45 1.69 19.34
CA CYS A 343 -10.02 1.44 19.32
C CYS A 343 -9.36 1.67 20.69
N ASN A 344 -10.12 1.75 21.78
CA ASN A 344 -9.57 1.97 23.13
C ASN A 344 -8.52 0.94 23.55
N GLN A 345 -8.66 -0.33 23.13
CA GLN A 345 -7.71 -1.39 23.47
C GLN A 345 -6.40 -1.28 22.69
N ILE A 346 -6.47 -0.97 21.40
CA ILE A 346 -5.31 -0.98 20.50
C ILE A 346 -4.47 0.30 20.63
N ILE A 347 -5.11 1.45 20.86
CA ILE A 347 -4.43 2.74 20.87
C ILE A 347 -3.39 2.88 21.99
N THR A 348 -3.53 2.11 23.08
CA THR A 348 -2.52 2.03 24.14
C THR A 348 -1.20 1.39 23.70
N ALA A 349 -1.20 0.72 22.54
CA ALA A 349 -0.01 0.16 21.89
C ALA A 349 0.51 1.04 20.74
N ASN A 350 0.04 2.30 20.64
CA ASN A 350 0.49 3.33 19.69
C ASN A 350 0.07 3.11 18.22
N GLY A 351 -1.08 2.46 17.99
CA GLY A 351 -1.66 2.29 16.66
C GLY A 351 -3.18 2.13 16.70
N ALA A 352 -3.83 2.20 15.55
CA ALA A 352 -5.28 1.97 15.43
C ALA A 352 -5.62 1.15 14.18
N ILE A 353 -6.70 1.50 13.47
CA ILE A 353 -7.25 0.72 12.34
C ILE A 353 -6.26 0.62 11.20
N HIS A 354 -5.66 1.74 10.80
CA HIS A 354 -4.78 1.77 9.64
C HIS A 354 -3.54 0.89 9.85
N CYS A 355 -2.99 0.88 11.07
CA CYS A 355 -1.79 0.12 11.43
C CYS A 355 -1.95 -1.41 11.34
N ILE A 356 -3.17 -1.94 11.37
CA ILE A 356 -3.44 -3.39 11.39
C ILE A 356 -4.17 -3.89 10.13
N THR A 357 -4.14 -3.09 9.07
CA THR A 357 -4.82 -3.41 7.82
C THR A 357 -3.92 -3.10 6.64
N MET A 358 -3.82 -4.03 5.69
CA MET A 358 -3.09 -3.81 4.44
C MET A 358 -4.01 -4.05 3.26
N LYS A 359 -4.11 -3.08 2.36
CA LYS A 359 -5.02 -3.18 1.21
C LYS A 359 -4.38 -3.99 0.09
N VAL A 360 -5.25 -4.61 -0.70
CA VAL A 360 -4.89 -5.22 -1.97
C VAL A 360 -5.61 -4.41 -3.05
N PRO A 361 -4.89 -3.62 -3.87
CA PRO A 361 -5.51 -2.79 -4.90
C PRO A 361 -6.27 -3.66 -5.91
N ALA A 362 -7.33 -3.15 -6.52
CA ALA A 362 -8.11 -3.91 -7.49
C ALA A 362 -7.24 -4.35 -8.69
N MET A 363 -7.67 -5.35 -9.45
CA MET A 363 -7.10 -5.50 -10.80
C MET A 363 -7.59 -4.32 -11.65
N ILE A 364 -6.71 -3.70 -12.42
CA ILE A 364 -7.17 -2.81 -13.50
C ILE A 364 -7.73 -3.74 -14.57
N GLU A 365 -9.01 -3.59 -14.94
CA GLU A 365 -9.49 -4.19 -16.19
C GLU A 365 -8.63 -3.61 -17.30
N TRP A 366 -7.75 -4.43 -17.87
CA TRP A 366 -6.92 -4.01 -18.99
C TRP A 366 -7.86 -3.70 -20.16
N VAL A 367 -8.15 -2.42 -20.33
CA VAL A 367 -8.68 -1.91 -21.60
C VAL A 367 -7.47 -1.86 -22.50
N ASP A 368 -7.48 -2.72 -23.51
CA ASP A 368 -6.42 -2.76 -24.50
C ASP A 368 -6.24 -1.36 -25.09
N PRO A 369 -5.11 -0.67 -24.86
CA PRO A 369 -4.93 0.71 -25.32
C PRO A 369 -4.96 0.79 -26.85
N CYS A 370 -4.84 -0.35 -27.52
CA CYS A 370 -4.91 -0.50 -28.96
C CYS A 370 -6.24 -1.14 -29.42
N GLU A 371 -7.23 -1.38 -28.53
CA GLU A 371 -8.51 -2.02 -28.89
C GLU A 371 -9.22 -1.28 -30.02
N ASP A 372 -9.15 0.05 -29.96
CA ASP A 372 -9.80 0.97 -30.90
C ASP A 372 -8.92 1.28 -32.14
N TRP A 373 -7.66 0.81 -32.19
CA TRP A 373 -6.78 1.03 -33.33
C TRP A 373 -7.14 0.08 -34.47
N ILE A 374 -7.23 0.62 -35.68
CA ILE A 374 -7.60 -0.16 -36.87
C ILE A 374 -6.35 -0.89 -37.40
N LEU A 375 -6.46 -2.20 -37.65
CA LEU A 375 -5.37 -2.96 -38.28
C LEU A 375 -4.96 -2.32 -39.62
N GLY A 376 -3.69 -1.94 -39.76
CA GLY A 376 -3.15 -1.22 -40.92
C GLY A 376 -3.17 0.31 -40.83
N ASP A 377 -3.81 0.91 -39.80
CA ASP A 377 -3.80 2.36 -39.51
C ASP A 377 -2.70 2.65 -38.46
N VAL A 378 -1.46 2.70 -38.92
CA VAL A 378 -0.25 2.73 -38.07
C VAL A 378 -0.05 4.10 -37.42
N ASN A 379 -0.58 5.15 -38.04
CA ASN A 379 -0.54 6.51 -37.51
C ASN A 379 -1.78 6.89 -36.67
N ASN A 380 -2.79 6.01 -36.60
CA ASN A 380 -4.05 6.17 -35.88
C ASN A 380 -4.83 7.44 -36.25
N ASP A 381 -4.89 7.77 -37.54
CA ASP A 381 -5.65 8.91 -38.04
C ASP A 381 -7.08 8.56 -38.47
N GLY A 382 -7.43 7.28 -38.39
CA GLY A 382 -8.73 6.72 -38.74
C GLY A 382 -8.84 6.30 -40.22
N ASN A 383 -7.78 6.41 -41.01
CA ASN A 383 -7.75 6.04 -42.42
C ASN A 383 -6.57 5.12 -42.70
N ILE A 384 -6.79 4.07 -43.47
CA ILE A 384 -5.70 3.23 -43.99
C ILE A 384 -5.29 3.76 -45.36
N ASP A 385 -4.14 4.43 -45.44
CA ASP A 385 -3.65 5.06 -46.66
C ASP A 385 -2.10 5.00 -46.83
N VAL A 386 -1.59 5.81 -47.77
CA VAL A 386 -0.16 5.82 -48.10
C VAL A 386 0.72 6.29 -46.93
N HIS A 387 0.17 7.02 -45.97
CA HIS A 387 0.89 7.44 -44.77
C HIS A 387 1.22 6.25 -43.88
N ASP A 388 0.30 5.30 -43.70
CA ASP A 388 0.57 4.06 -42.97
C ASP A 388 1.61 3.20 -43.68
N LEU A 389 1.55 3.15 -45.01
CA LEU A 389 2.53 2.42 -45.81
C LEU A 389 3.95 2.98 -45.60
N LEU A 390 4.09 4.30 -45.47
CA LEU A 390 5.37 4.92 -45.16
C LEU A 390 5.82 4.59 -43.74
N SER A 391 4.91 4.63 -42.75
CA SER A 391 5.22 4.25 -41.37
C SER A 391 5.69 2.80 -41.26
N VAL A 392 4.99 1.85 -41.89
CA VAL A 392 5.43 0.43 -41.93
C VAL A 392 6.79 0.31 -42.62
N ALA A 393 7.03 1.06 -43.70
CA ALA A 393 8.32 1.04 -44.38
C ALA A 393 9.46 1.54 -43.48
N ASP A 394 9.23 2.61 -42.72
CA ASP A 394 10.21 3.17 -41.79
C ASP A 394 10.49 2.21 -40.62
N ILE A 395 9.46 1.54 -40.08
CA ILE A 395 9.61 0.47 -39.08
C ILE A 395 10.46 -0.69 -39.63
N VAL A 396 10.09 -1.24 -40.80
CA VAL A 396 10.79 -2.38 -41.43
C VAL A 396 12.24 -2.05 -41.77
N LEU A 397 12.52 -0.79 -42.14
CA LEU A 397 13.86 -0.32 -42.45
C LEU A 397 14.67 0.11 -41.21
N GLY A 398 14.04 0.14 -40.02
CA GLY A 398 14.66 0.56 -38.77
C GLY A 398 14.97 2.06 -38.71
N PHE A 399 14.19 2.88 -39.42
CA PHE A 399 14.27 4.34 -39.34
C PHE A 399 13.46 4.91 -38.17
N GLU A 400 12.51 4.15 -37.64
CA GLU A 400 11.66 4.52 -36.51
C GLU A 400 11.50 3.31 -35.57
N GLU A 401 11.53 3.56 -34.26
CA GLU A 401 11.09 2.56 -33.26
C GLU A 401 9.60 2.79 -33.00
N PRO A 402 8.71 1.87 -33.39
CA PRO A 402 7.28 2.07 -33.22
C PRO A 402 6.87 1.99 -31.74
N GLY A 403 5.82 2.74 -31.39
CA GLY A 403 5.10 2.50 -30.14
C GLY A 403 4.31 1.19 -30.20
N ILE A 404 3.92 0.65 -29.03
CA ILE A 404 3.25 -0.65 -28.87
C ILE A 404 2.03 -0.82 -29.80
N CYS A 405 1.17 0.20 -29.91
CA CYS A 405 -0.01 0.11 -30.79
C CYS A 405 0.34 0.19 -32.26
N SER A 406 1.26 1.07 -32.65
CA SER A 406 1.74 1.18 -34.04
C SER A 406 2.39 -0.10 -34.51
N GLU A 407 3.23 -0.74 -33.68
CA GLU A 407 3.85 -2.04 -34.00
C GLU A 407 2.79 -3.12 -34.20
N ARG A 408 1.81 -3.19 -33.29
CA ARG A 408 0.73 -4.17 -33.36
C ARG A 408 -0.14 -4.03 -34.60
N VAL A 409 -0.56 -2.82 -34.96
CA VAL A 409 -1.40 -2.63 -36.16
C VAL A 409 -0.60 -2.62 -37.46
N ALA A 410 0.73 -2.49 -37.38
CA ALA A 410 1.64 -2.69 -38.50
C ALA A 410 1.85 -4.18 -38.85
N ASP A 411 1.63 -5.10 -37.90
CA ASP A 411 1.64 -6.55 -38.13
C ASP A 411 0.33 -7.02 -38.78
N ILE A 412 0.18 -6.70 -40.07
CA ILE A 412 -1.08 -6.89 -40.81
C ILE A 412 -1.34 -8.36 -41.12
N ASN A 413 -0.30 -9.17 -41.19
CA ASN A 413 -0.42 -10.61 -41.41
C ASN A 413 -0.58 -11.43 -40.10
N GLU A 414 -0.50 -10.76 -38.95
CA GLU A 414 -0.64 -11.31 -37.59
C GLU A 414 0.38 -12.41 -37.26
N ASP A 415 1.61 -12.33 -37.78
CA ASP A 415 2.70 -13.29 -37.50
C ASP A 415 3.62 -12.89 -36.35
N GLN A 416 3.28 -11.80 -35.66
CA GLN A 416 4.01 -11.17 -34.56
C GLN A 416 5.33 -10.51 -34.96
N ASN A 417 5.57 -10.27 -36.26
CA ASN A 417 6.74 -9.54 -36.74
C ASN A 417 6.33 -8.55 -37.83
N VAL A 418 6.70 -7.28 -37.65
CA VAL A 418 6.53 -6.28 -38.72
C VAL A 418 7.64 -6.44 -39.75
N THR A 419 7.30 -6.93 -40.93
CA THR A 419 8.24 -7.24 -42.01
C THR A 419 7.83 -6.63 -43.35
N ALA A 420 8.67 -6.84 -44.37
CA ALA A 420 8.32 -6.48 -45.74
C ALA A 420 7.04 -7.19 -46.25
N MET A 421 6.62 -8.30 -45.61
CA MET A 421 5.35 -8.95 -45.95
C MET A 421 4.16 -8.09 -45.54
N ASP A 422 4.22 -7.44 -44.39
CA ASP A 422 3.16 -6.57 -43.89
C ASP A 422 3.04 -5.32 -44.74
N LEU A 423 4.17 -4.76 -45.18
CA LEU A 423 4.21 -3.66 -46.15
C LEU A 423 3.51 -4.04 -47.47
N ILE A 424 3.77 -5.25 -47.98
CA ILE A 424 3.12 -5.75 -49.20
C ILE A 424 1.61 -5.96 -48.97
N THR A 425 1.25 -6.47 -47.80
CA THR A 425 -0.14 -6.75 -47.42
C THR A 425 -0.93 -5.45 -47.28
N LEU A 426 -0.36 -4.44 -46.61
CA LEU A 426 -0.90 -3.08 -46.52
C LEU A 426 -1.11 -2.44 -47.89
N LEU A 427 -0.11 -2.55 -48.76
CA LEU A 427 -0.18 -2.01 -50.12
C LEU A 427 -1.34 -2.64 -50.91
N ASN A 428 -1.52 -3.96 -50.81
CA ASN A 428 -2.63 -4.64 -51.47
C ASN A 428 -3.98 -4.18 -50.90
N LEU A 429 -4.07 -3.98 -49.59
CA LEU A 429 -5.25 -3.47 -48.92
C LEU A 429 -5.64 -2.07 -49.41
N ILE A 430 -4.67 -1.13 -49.46
CA ILE A 430 -4.86 0.24 -49.97
C ILE A 430 -5.26 0.25 -51.45
N MET A 431 -4.65 -0.63 -52.25
CA MET A 431 -4.91 -0.74 -53.69
C MET A 431 -6.21 -1.50 -54.03
N GLY A 432 -6.82 -2.17 -53.05
CA GLY A 432 -8.06 -2.95 -53.19
C GLY A 432 -7.89 -4.23 -54.00
N TRP A 433 -6.76 -4.93 -53.84
CA TRP A 433 -6.38 -6.13 -54.61
C TRP A 433 -6.75 -7.45 -53.93
#